data_AF-A0AB72UGB0-F1
#
_entry.id   AF-A0AB72UGB0-F1
#
_cell.length_a   1.000
_cell.length_b   1.000
_cell.length_c   1.000
_cell.angle_alpha   90.00
_cell.angle_beta   90.00
_cell.angle_gamma   90.00
#
_symmetry.space_group_name_H-M   'P 1'
#
loop_
_entity.id
_entity.type
_entity.pdbx_description
1 polymer ?
#
loop_
_entity_poly.entity_id
_entity_poly.type
_entity_poly.pdbx_seq_one_letter_code
_entity_poly.pdbx_strand_id
1 'polypeptide(L)'
;MYVFIITTVVVGFACAGVVMLLFRLWGRKASKYVIPFVAAIGMFAYMIWDEYSWFDRYAGRLPGQIDIVQTFADENPFAPWTLISAPINRFTAIDREKVVANPDNPGHKRVTTLLLKKGAETLALTHLVDCNGGTRGYITAQTALDGNGFPIGIEEWFTMDENDPLRSVCD
;
A
#
# COMPACT_ATOMS: atom_id res chain seq x y z
N MET A 1 15.17 1.04 1.11
CA MET A 1 15.79 -0.26 1.47
C MET A 1 16.87 -0.14 2.54
N TYR A 2 17.82 0.80 2.46
CA TYR A 2 18.93 0.93 3.44
C TYR A 2 18.49 1.22 4.88
N VAL A 3 17.50 2.09 5.07
CA VAL A 3 17.04 2.49 6.42
C VAL A 3 16.52 1.29 7.21
N PHE A 4 15.81 0.36 6.57
CA PHE A 4 15.25 -0.82 7.24
C PHE A 4 16.34 -1.69 7.88
N ILE A 5 17.42 -1.98 7.15
CA ILE A 5 18.52 -2.83 7.65
C ILE A 5 19.18 -2.18 8.87
N ILE A 6 19.45 -0.87 8.79
CA ILE A 6 20.06 -0.11 9.89
C ILE A 6 19.14 -0.12 11.11
N THR A 7 17.85 0.15 10.94
CA THR A 7 16.89 0.15 12.04
C THR A 7 16.80 -1.24 12.69
N THR A 8 16.73 -2.31 11.91
CA THR A 8 16.68 -3.68 12.44
C THR A 8 17.93 -4.01 13.26
N VAL A 9 19.12 -3.62 12.78
CA VAL A 9 20.38 -3.80 13.54
C VAL A 9 20.37 -2.99 14.84
N VAL A 10 19.93 -1.74 14.79
CA VAL A 10 19.83 -0.87 15.98
C VAL A 10 18.84 -1.46 16.99
N VAL A 11 17.69 -1.97 16.55
CA VAL A 11 16.72 -2.67 17.41
C VAL A 11 17.36 -3.89 18.06
N GLY A 12 18.12 -4.69 17.31
CA GLY A 12 18.86 -5.84 17.86
C GLY A 12 19.82 -5.44 18.97
N PHE A 13 20.61 -4.39 18.77
CA PHE A 13 21.51 -3.84 19.79
C PHE A 13 20.75 -3.25 20.99
N ALA A 14 19.63 -2.57 20.75
CA ALA A 14 18.79 -2.02 21.82
C ALA A 14 18.22 -3.14 22.70
N CYS A 15 17.66 -4.20 22.11
CA CYS A 15 17.17 -5.37 22.82
C CYS A 15 18.29 -6.05 23.64
N ALA A 16 19.47 -6.24 23.05
CA ALA A 16 20.63 -6.77 23.77
C ALA A 16 21.03 -5.89 24.96
N GLY A 17 21.05 -4.56 24.76
CA GLY A 17 21.33 -3.58 25.81
C GLY A 17 20.35 -3.64 26.97
N VAL A 18 19.05 -3.69 26.68
CA VAL A 18 17.98 -3.81 27.69
C VAL A 18 18.16 -5.08 28.51
N VAL A 19 18.43 -6.22 27.87
CA VAL A 19 18.66 -7.49 28.57
C VAL A 19 19.90 -7.42 29.45
N MET A 20 21.02 -6.90 28.96
CA MET A 20 22.24 -6.73 29.76
C MET A 20 22.00 -5.85 30.98
N LEU A 21 21.24 -4.76 30.82
CA LEU A 21 20.88 -3.86 31.91
C LEU A 21 19.98 -4.56 32.95
N LEU A 22 18.99 -5.35 32.52
CA LEU A 22 18.15 -6.14 33.43
C LEU A 22 18.96 -7.15 34.25
N PHE A 23 19.86 -7.90 33.61
CA PHE A 23 20.75 -8.83 34.32
C PHE A 23 21.69 -8.11 35.30
N ARG A 24 22.21 -6.94 34.91
CA ARG A 24 23.03 -6.08 35.77
C ARG A 24 22.27 -5.63 37.02
N LEU A 25 21.01 -5.21 36.87
CA LEU A 25 20.14 -4.77 37.97
C LEU A 25 19.77 -5.93 38.91
N TRP A 26 19.59 -7.14 38.38
CA TRP A 26 19.38 -8.35 39.19
C TRP A 26 20.65 -8.95 39.79
N GLY A 27 21.83 -8.34 39.56
CA GLY A 27 23.10 -8.84 40.09
C GLY A 27 23.52 -10.21 39.53
N ARG A 28 22.92 -10.64 38.41
CA ARG A 28 23.19 -11.93 37.77
C ARG A 28 24.00 -11.74 36.50
N LYS A 29 24.89 -12.68 36.17
CA LYS A 29 25.57 -12.69 34.87
C LYS A 29 24.60 -13.20 33.81
N ALA A 30 24.44 -12.44 32.73
CA ALA A 30 23.71 -12.90 31.56
C ALA A 30 24.45 -14.10 30.94
N SER A 31 23.71 -15.16 30.60
CA SER A 31 24.28 -16.28 29.86
C SER A 31 24.69 -15.81 28.46
N LYS A 32 25.82 -16.35 27.96
CA LYS A 32 26.39 -16.00 26.64
C LYS A 32 25.43 -16.25 25.46
N TYR A 33 24.38 -17.05 25.66
CA TYR A 33 23.37 -17.35 24.65
C TYR A 33 22.13 -16.48 24.73
N VAL A 34 21.80 -15.93 25.90
CA VAL A 34 20.55 -15.19 26.10
C VAL A 34 20.58 -13.86 25.35
N ILE A 35 21.72 -13.16 25.38
CA ILE A 35 21.89 -11.87 24.69
C ILE A 35 21.68 -12.01 23.17
N PRO A 36 22.39 -12.89 22.45
CA PRO A 36 22.19 -13.03 21.00
C PRO A 36 20.80 -13.58 20.65
N PHE A 37 20.21 -14.42 21.51
CA PHE A 37 18.86 -14.95 21.28
C PHE A 37 17.79 -13.85 21.37
N VAL A 38 17.86 -12.99 22.39
CA VAL A 38 16.91 -11.87 22.52
C VAL A 38 17.12 -10.82 21.42
N ALA A 39 18.37 -10.58 21.01
CA ALA A 39 18.65 -9.73 19.86
C ALA A 39 17.98 -10.26 18.59
N ALA A 40 18.13 -11.56 18.29
CA ALA A 40 17.52 -12.20 17.13
C ALA A 40 15.98 -12.13 17.16
N ILE A 41 15.36 -12.39 18.33
CA ILE A 41 13.91 -12.25 18.51
C ILE A 41 13.47 -10.80 18.29
N GLY A 42 14.20 -9.83 18.84
CA GLY A 42 13.88 -8.40 18.68
C GLY A 42 13.92 -7.95 17.22
N MET A 43 14.95 -8.38 16.48
CA MET A 43 15.07 -8.13 15.05
C MET A 43 13.90 -8.73 14.26
N PHE A 44 13.54 -9.98 14.56
CA PHE A 44 12.45 -10.67 13.90
C PHE A 44 11.08 -10.06 14.21
N ALA A 45 10.83 -9.70 15.47
CA ALA A 45 9.61 -9.02 15.89
C ALA A 45 9.47 -7.64 15.21
N TYR A 46 10.57 -6.89 15.08
CA TYR A 46 10.55 -5.62 14.36
C TYR A 46 10.23 -5.79 12.87
N MET A 47 10.77 -6.82 12.22
CA MET A 47 10.45 -7.12 10.82
C MET A 47 8.96 -7.36 10.61
N ILE A 48 8.35 -8.21 11.45
CA ILE A 48 6.90 -8.46 11.41
C ILE A 48 6.15 -7.16 11.67
N TRP A 49 6.50 -6.44 12.74
CA TRP A 49 5.81 -5.20 13.07
C TRP A 49 5.87 -4.15 11.95
N ASP A 50 7.02 -4.00 11.27
CA ASP A 50 7.17 -3.09 10.14
C ASP A 50 6.32 -3.50 8.92
N GLU A 51 6.15 -4.80 8.70
CA GLU A 51 5.25 -5.36 7.68
C GLU A 51 3.80 -4.98 7.94
N TYR A 52 3.28 -5.24 9.13
CA TYR A 52 1.87 -5.00 9.44
C TYR A 52 1.54 -3.52 9.61
N SER A 53 2.42 -2.75 10.26
CA SER A 53 2.17 -1.33 10.54
C SER A 53 2.39 -0.42 9.32
N TRP A 54 2.87 -0.95 8.19
CA TRP A 54 3.13 -0.14 7.00
C TRP A 54 1.87 0.54 6.50
N PHE A 55 0.79 -0.22 6.31
CA PHE A 55 -0.46 0.29 5.73
C PHE A 55 -1.03 1.43 6.57
N ASP A 56 -1.23 1.23 7.87
CA ASP A 56 -1.80 2.26 8.76
C ASP A 56 -0.94 3.52 8.81
N ARG A 57 0.39 3.35 8.82
CA ARG A 57 1.33 4.47 8.80
C ARG A 57 1.30 5.24 7.48
N TYR A 58 1.04 4.56 6.36
CA TYR A 58 0.90 5.22 5.07
C TYR A 58 -0.46 5.88 4.94
N ALA A 59 -1.54 5.13 5.20
CA ALA A 59 -2.93 5.60 5.23
C ALA A 59 -3.09 6.88 6.06
N GLY A 60 -2.54 6.89 7.28
CA GLY A 60 -2.60 8.05 8.17
C GLY A 60 -1.78 9.27 7.72
N ARG A 61 -0.98 9.16 6.66
CA ARG A 61 -0.25 10.28 6.03
C ARG A 61 -0.88 10.76 4.73
N LEU A 62 -1.87 10.05 4.19
CA LEU A 62 -2.56 10.52 3.01
C LEU A 62 -3.41 11.76 3.36
N PRO A 63 -3.45 12.77 2.46
CA PRO A 63 -4.38 13.88 2.56
C PRO A 63 -5.83 13.37 2.57
N GLY A 64 -6.74 14.08 3.24
CA GLY A 64 -8.14 13.66 3.38
C GLY A 64 -8.94 13.58 2.07
N GLN A 65 -8.44 14.18 0.99
CA GLN A 65 -9.02 14.09 -0.36
C GLN A 65 -8.66 12.79 -1.10
N ILE A 66 -7.63 12.07 -0.64
CA ILE A 66 -7.24 10.79 -1.22
C ILE A 66 -7.94 9.67 -0.45
N ASP A 67 -8.81 8.96 -1.14
CA ASP A 67 -9.61 7.90 -0.57
C ASP A 67 -9.04 6.53 -0.95
N ILE A 68 -9.00 5.62 0.02
CA ILE A 68 -8.49 4.25 -0.18
C ILE A 68 -9.65 3.38 -0.62
N VAL A 69 -9.65 3.04 -1.91
CA VAL A 69 -10.78 2.36 -2.54
C VAL A 69 -10.63 0.84 -2.55
N GLN A 70 -9.40 0.32 -2.49
CA GLN A 70 -9.16 -1.11 -2.49
C GLN A 70 -7.87 -1.47 -1.77
N THR A 71 -7.91 -2.51 -0.94
CA THR A 71 -6.73 -3.07 -0.26
C THR A 71 -6.51 -4.51 -0.69
N PHE A 72 -5.26 -4.92 -0.82
CA PHE A 72 -4.91 -6.30 -1.14
C PHE A 72 -3.97 -6.85 -0.09
N ALA A 73 -4.39 -7.94 0.54
CA ALA A 73 -3.56 -8.75 1.41
C ALA A 73 -2.94 -9.88 0.59
N ASP A 74 -1.64 -10.08 0.74
CA ASP A 74 -0.91 -11.14 0.04
C ASP A 74 -0.30 -12.10 1.08
N GLU A 75 -0.54 -13.40 0.88
CA GLU A 75 0.06 -14.47 1.68
C GLU A 75 1.40 -14.90 1.10
N ASN A 76 2.34 -15.30 1.98
CA ASN A 76 3.65 -15.79 1.57
C ASN A 76 3.98 -17.10 2.30
N PRO A 77 4.12 -18.24 1.59
CA PRO A 77 4.47 -19.53 2.20
C PRO A 77 5.79 -19.54 2.98
N PHE A 78 6.74 -18.66 2.64
CA PHE A 78 8.01 -18.52 3.36
C PHE A 78 7.88 -17.73 4.67
N ALA A 79 6.73 -17.08 4.88
CA ALA A 79 6.37 -16.33 6.07
C ALA A 79 5.09 -16.93 6.67
N PRO A 80 5.18 -18.06 7.41
CA PRO A 80 4.02 -18.87 7.79
C PRO A 80 2.98 -18.13 8.63
N TRP A 81 3.37 -17.06 9.34
CA TRP A 81 2.43 -16.19 10.07
C TRP A 81 1.44 -15.49 9.13
N THR A 82 1.81 -15.23 7.88
CA THR A 82 0.94 -14.60 6.87
C THR A 82 -0.21 -15.51 6.42
N LEU A 83 -0.04 -16.83 6.52
CA LEU A 83 -1.10 -17.81 6.26
C LEU A 83 -2.21 -17.78 7.33
N ILE A 84 -1.89 -17.24 8.51
CA ILE A 84 -2.86 -17.04 9.59
C ILE A 84 -3.50 -15.65 9.44
N SER A 85 -2.69 -14.64 9.14
CA SER A 85 -3.15 -13.27 8.96
C SER A 85 -2.30 -12.57 7.91
N ALA A 86 -2.82 -12.38 6.72
CA ALA A 86 -2.08 -11.77 5.63
C ALA A 86 -1.97 -10.25 5.81
N PRO A 87 -0.76 -9.65 5.75
CA PRO A 87 -0.60 -8.20 5.80
C PRO A 87 -1.03 -7.54 4.48
N ILE A 88 -1.51 -6.30 4.56
CA ILE A 88 -1.83 -5.49 3.39
C ILE A 88 -0.53 -5.05 2.71
N ASN A 89 -0.24 -5.61 1.54
CA ASN A 89 1.00 -5.37 0.82
C ASN A 89 0.86 -4.30 -0.28
N ARG A 90 -0.36 -4.08 -0.77
CA ARG A 90 -0.68 -3.03 -1.74
C ARG A 90 -2.10 -2.50 -1.55
N PHE A 91 -2.32 -1.26 -1.94
CA PHE A 91 -3.64 -0.63 -1.94
C PHE A 91 -3.76 0.33 -3.12
N THR A 92 -5.00 0.53 -3.56
CA THR A 92 -5.37 1.51 -4.58
C THR A 92 -6.06 2.66 -3.90
N ALA A 93 -5.67 3.87 -4.26
CA ALA A 93 -6.28 5.08 -3.77
C ALA A 93 -6.74 5.96 -4.95
N ILE A 94 -7.75 6.79 -4.72
CA ILE A 94 -8.27 7.73 -5.72
C ILE A 94 -8.26 9.13 -5.11
N ASP A 95 -7.85 10.11 -5.90
CA ASP A 95 -8.03 11.51 -5.56
C ASP A 95 -9.41 11.98 -6.04
N ARG A 96 -10.36 12.13 -5.11
CA ARG A 96 -11.75 12.49 -5.44
C ARG A 96 -11.88 13.89 -6.04
N GLU A 97 -10.98 14.81 -5.69
CA GLU A 97 -11.01 16.19 -6.22
C GLU A 97 -10.52 16.26 -7.67
N LYS A 98 -9.78 15.26 -8.13
CA LYS A 98 -9.25 15.19 -9.51
C LYS A 98 -10.13 14.38 -10.47
N VAL A 99 -11.33 14.02 -10.05
CA VAL A 99 -12.31 13.43 -10.95
C VAL A 99 -12.81 14.53 -11.90
N VAL A 100 -12.59 14.33 -13.20
CA VAL A 100 -13.03 15.29 -14.23
C VAL A 100 -14.16 14.65 -15.02
N ALA A 101 -15.34 15.27 -15.00
CA ALA A 101 -16.44 14.88 -15.87
C ALA A 101 -16.22 15.41 -17.30
N ASN A 102 -16.57 14.61 -18.30
CA ASN A 102 -16.47 15.04 -19.69
C ASN A 102 -17.55 16.10 -19.99
N PRO A 103 -17.19 17.30 -20.45
CA PRO A 103 -18.16 18.34 -20.80
C PRO A 103 -19.10 17.91 -21.95
N ASP A 104 -18.63 17.07 -22.87
CA ASP A 104 -19.40 16.61 -24.03
C ASP A 104 -20.27 15.38 -23.71
N ASN A 105 -19.92 14.62 -22.67
CA ASN A 105 -20.70 13.47 -22.20
C ASN A 105 -20.58 13.30 -20.67
N PRO A 106 -21.53 13.85 -19.88
CA PRO A 106 -21.45 13.79 -18.42
C PRO A 106 -21.40 12.38 -17.81
N GLY A 107 -21.78 11.34 -18.57
CA GLY A 107 -21.66 9.94 -18.14
C GLY A 107 -20.22 9.40 -18.15
N HIS A 108 -19.30 10.09 -18.82
CA HIS A 108 -17.88 9.74 -18.86
C HIS A 108 -17.10 10.58 -17.85
N LYS A 109 -16.45 9.91 -16.89
CA LYS A 109 -15.59 10.53 -15.87
C LYS A 109 -14.15 10.05 -16.04
N ARG A 110 -13.18 10.96 -16.05
CA ARG A 110 -11.75 10.65 -16.01
C ARG A 110 -11.27 10.68 -14.57
N VAL A 111 -10.64 9.60 -14.15
CA VAL A 111 -10.14 9.44 -12.78
C VAL A 111 -8.70 8.92 -12.80
N THR A 112 -7.88 9.42 -11.89
CA THR A 112 -6.53 8.90 -11.68
C THR A 112 -6.48 8.07 -10.41
N THR A 113 -6.13 6.81 -10.54
CA THR A 113 -5.88 5.89 -9.43
C THR A 113 -4.38 5.88 -9.12
N LEU A 114 -4.07 5.85 -7.83
CA LEU A 114 -2.71 5.65 -7.32
C LEU A 114 -2.62 4.22 -6.81
N LEU A 115 -1.73 3.44 -7.43
CA LEU A 115 -1.38 2.09 -7.00
C LEU A 115 -0.15 2.17 -6.11
N LEU A 116 -0.33 1.89 -4.84
CA LEU A 116 0.74 1.88 -3.85
C LEU A 116 1.04 0.45 -3.44
N LYS A 117 2.32 0.09 -3.48
CA LYS A 117 2.82 -1.20 -3.00
C LYS A 117 4.03 -0.97 -2.09
N LYS A 118 4.11 -1.71 -0.99
CA LYS A 118 5.24 -1.60 -0.07
C LYS A 118 6.55 -1.88 -0.81
N GLY A 119 7.49 -0.94 -0.75
CA GLY A 119 8.83 -1.07 -1.34
C GLY A 119 8.90 -0.92 -2.86
N ALA A 120 7.82 -0.54 -3.53
CA ALA A 120 7.80 -0.24 -4.96
C ALA A 120 7.52 1.25 -5.21
N GLU A 121 7.79 1.70 -6.44
CA GLU A 121 7.38 3.04 -6.88
C GLU A 121 5.85 3.15 -6.95
N THR A 122 5.34 4.34 -6.66
CA THR A 122 3.90 4.62 -6.79
C THR A 122 3.56 4.77 -8.25
N LEU A 123 2.60 3.98 -8.73
CA LEU A 123 2.13 4.04 -10.12
C LEU A 123 0.82 4.83 -10.16
N ALA A 124 0.73 5.79 -11.07
CA ALA A 124 -0.50 6.54 -11.34
C ALA A 124 -1.10 6.05 -12.66
N LEU A 125 -2.31 5.51 -12.61
CA LEU A 125 -3.04 5.08 -13.79
C LEU A 125 -4.24 5.98 -13.99
N THR A 126 -4.44 6.43 -15.23
CA THR A 126 -5.62 7.23 -15.58
C THR A 126 -6.63 6.33 -16.26
N HIS A 127 -7.84 6.35 -15.74
CA HIS A 127 -8.96 5.57 -16.26
C HIS A 127 -10.02 6.52 -16.82
N LEU A 128 -10.68 6.09 -17.90
CA LEU A 128 -11.98 6.61 -18.27
C LEU A 128 -13.03 5.65 -17.71
N VAL A 129 -14.01 6.21 -17.00
CA VAL A 129 -15.13 5.48 -16.41
C VAL A 129 -16.39 5.92 -17.15
N ASP A 130 -17.08 4.97 -17.78
CA ASP A 130 -18.44 5.17 -18.28
C ASP A 130 -19.43 4.68 -17.20
N CYS A 131 -20.04 5.64 -16.53
CA CYS A 131 -20.98 5.40 -15.45
C CYS A 131 -22.33 4.85 -15.94
N ASN A 132 -22.71 5.13 -17.18
CA ASN A 132 -23.97 4.64 -17.74
C ASN A 132 -23.82 3.19 -18.20
N GLY A 133 -22.69 2.87 -18.85
CA GLY A 133 -22.38 1.52 -19.31
C GLY A 133 -21.82 0.60 -18.24
N GLY A 134 -21.36 1.14 -17.11
CA GLY A 134 -20.69 0.35 -16.07
C GLY A 134 -19.37 -0.24 -16.55
N THR A 135 -18.66 0.46 -17.43
CA THR A 135 -17.39 0.02 -18.02
C THR A 135 -16.28 1.03 -17.79
N ARG A 136 -15.04 0.54 -17.75
CA ARG A 136 -13.85 1.36 -17.60
C ARG A 136 -12.81 1.04 -18.66
N GLY A 137 -12.04 2.03 -19.06
CA GLY A 137 -10.90 1.89 -19.96
C GLY A 137 -9.65 2.55 -19.39
N TYR A 138 -8.49 2.15 -19.87
CA TYR A 138 -7.21 2.80 -19.52
C TYR A 138 -6.87 3.90 -20.52
N ILE A 139 -6.45 5.06 -20.00
CA ILE A 139 -5.85 6.12 -20.80
C ILE A 139 -4.33 5.97 -20.65
N THR A 140 -3.67 5.62 -21.74
CA THR A 140 -2.22 5.47 -21.82
C THR A 140 -1.60 6.66 -22.54
N ALA A 141 -0.26 6.72 -22.59
CA ALA A 141 0.45 7.75 -23.35
C ALA A 141 0.21 7.67 -24.87
N GLN A 142 -0.30 6.53 -25.37
CA GLN A 142 -0.60 6.30 -26.78
C GLN A 142 -2.06 6.63 -27.13
N THR A 143 -2.93 6.83 -26.12
CA THR A 143 -4.34 7.13 -26.36
C THR A 143 -4.50 8.55 -26.93
N ALA A 144 -5.14 8.67 -28.10
CA ALA A 144 -5.44 9.97 -28.69
C ALA A 144 -6.51 10.70 -27.87
N LEU A 145 -6.17 11.91 -27.41
CA LEU A 145 -7.05 12.76 -26.61
C LEU A 145 -7.61 13.92 -27.43
N ASP A 146 -8.84 14.33 -27.13
CA ASP A 146 -9.47 15.54 -27.65
C ASP A 146 -8.96 16.83 -26.97
N GLY A 147 -9.51 17.98 -27.37
CA GLY A 147 -9.15 19.28 -26.79
C GLY A 147 -9.53 19.45 -25.32
N ASN A 148 -10.37 18.57 -24.78
CA ASN A 148 -10.80 18.54 -23.37
C ASN A 148 -10.00 17.51 -22.56
N GLY A 149 -9.09 16.77 -23.21
CA GLY A 149 -8.26 15.74 -22.61
C GLY A 149 -8.95 14.38 -22.43
N PHE A 150 -10.09 14.16 -23.07
CA PHE A 150 -10.80 12.88 -23.07
C PHE A 150 -10.39 12.05 -24.29
N PRO A 151 -10.37 10.71 -24.17
CA PRO A 151 -9.94 9.87 -25.27
C PRO A 151 -10.98 9.86 -26.39
N ILE A 152 -10.51 10.07 -27.63
CA ILE A 152 -11.35 10.06 -28.84
C ILE A 152 -11.85 8.63 -29.13
N GLY A 153 -11.12 7.63 -28.64
CA GLY A 153 -11.50 6.23 -28.62
C GLY A 153 -10.66 5.45 -27.62
N ILE A 154 -11.23 4.36 -27.10
CA ILE A 154 -10.54 3.40 -26.24
C ILE A 154 -10.64 2.03 -26.90
N GLU A 155 -9.50 1.36 -27.06
CA GLU A 155 -9.41 0.03 -27.68
C GLU A 155 -9.92 -1.08 -26.76
N GLU A 156 -9.60 -1.00 -25.46
CA GLU A 156 -9.97 -2.01 -24.47
C GLU A 156 -10.84 -1.44 -23.37
N TRP A 157 -12.08 -1.94 -23.32
CA TRP A 157 -13.03 -1.70 -22.24
C TRP A 157 -13.14 -2.91 -21.33
N PHE A 158 -13.21 -2.65 -20.04
CA PHE A 158 -13.38 -3.64 -18.99
C PHE A 158 -14.70 -3.38 -18.28
N THR A 159 -15.53 -4.40 -18.14
CA THR A 159 -16.75 -4.32 -17.31
C THR A 159 -16.36 -4.13 -15.85
N MET A 160 -16.97 -3.17 -15.18
CA MET A 160 -16.80 -2.98 -13.74
C MET A 160 -17.74 -3.92 -13.00
N ASP A 161 -17.20 -4.78 -12.15
CA ASP A 161 -18.01 -5.60 -11.23
C ASP A 161 -18.72 -4.71 -10.20
N GLU A 162 -19.74 -5.22 -9.50
CA GLU A 162 -20.52 -4.48 -8.51
C GLU A 162 -19.66 -3.91 -7.38
N ASN A 163 -18.59 -4.63 -7.00
CA ASN A 163 -17.62 -4.22 -5.98
C ASN A 163 -16.40 -3.48 -6.55
N ASP A 164 -16.43 -3.02 -7.80
CA ASP A 164 -15.30 -2.31 -8.39
C ASP A 164 -15.09 -0.95 -7.70
N PRO A 165 -13.87 -0.65 -7.21
CA PRO A 165 -13.58 0.60 -6.52
C PRO A 165 -13.91 1.85 -7.35
N LEU A 166 -13.84 1.78 -8.67
CA LEU A 166 -14.09 2.93 -9.55
C LEU A 166 -15.58 3.26 -9.69
N ARG A 167 -16.50 2.36 -9.30
CA ARG A 167 -17.94 2.69 -9.27
C ARG A 167 -18.27 3.81 -8.29
N SER A 168 -17.50 3.95 -7.21
CA SER A 168 -17.65 5.03 -6.22
C SER A 168 -17.51 6.43 -6.83
N VAL A 169 -16.92 6.54 -8.02
CA VAL A 169 -16.76 7.81 -8.75
C VAL A 169 -18.04 8.19 -9.51
N CYS A 170 -18.94 7.24 -9.72
CA CYS A 170 -20.17 7.45 -10.49
C CYS A 170 -21.31 8.04 -9.66
N ASP A 171 -21.31 7.80 -8.36
CA ASP A 171 -22.20 8.43 -7.36
C ASP A 171 -21.98 9.95 -7.26
#